data_AF-A0A3D0IZR7-F1
#
_entry.id   AF-A0A3D0IZR7-F1
#
_cell.length_a   1.000
_cell.length_b   1.000
_cell.length_c   1.000
_cell.angle_alpha   90.00
_cell.angle_beta   90.00
_cell.angle_gamma   90.00
#
_symmetry.space_group_name_H-M   'P 1'
#
loop_
_entity.id
_entity.type
_entity.pdbx_description
1 polymer ?
#
loop_
_entity_poly.entity_id
_entity_poly.type
_entity_poly.pdbx_seq_one_letter_code
_entity_poly.pdbx_strand_id
1 'polypeptide(L)'
;MRGQLRADRSDRLAPYNEARRDFETQSQLLEVLMSRYRQQSVESRIETRPVQVVNRAEPAVRPVKPSLKLNLALSMVVGLILGLSLAFFIEYLDTSIKTMDDVERFLGISVLAVIPKGAKFLTSDDPNSRFAEGYRILCAKLNLTGARASARTITVLSGGPGEGKSTTTFNLGWVCAQSGMKVLLIDGDIRRPNMHNALQIENTLGLGEYLAGQASLDELIQSTAIPNLEILTAGSLGPEELGGFSRSRLATLMEACRPNYDVILVDSPPVLGISDASVISQEVDVSLLLIQHRRYPRNVSQRAKRVIEDVGGKLFGVILNNVNIKTDDNYYYYAGYSTQYGYKKRAPRAAQRSKATATVAAVEIPAATPAASVDEVVEHPLDTPEASAPKVTFIRPPRGQDRF
;
A
#
# COMPACT_ATOMS: atom_id res chain seq x y z
N MET A 1 -25.18 -53.39 -140.36
CA MET A 1 -24.01 -52.46 -140.42
C MET A 1 -24.02 -51.36 -139.33
N ARG A 2 -24.48 -51.62 -138.09
CA ARG A 2 -24.41 -50.64 -136.97
C ARG A 2 -23.73 -51.15 -135.69
N GLY A 3 -23.45 -52.45 -135.58
CA GLY A 3 -22.70 -53.04 -134.45
C GLY A 3 -21.19 -52.90 -134.58
N GLN A 4 -20.61 -53.23 -135.75
CA GLN A 4 -19.16 -53.19 -135.98
C GLN A 4 -18.54 -51.79 -135.81
N LEU A 5 -19.27 -50.73 -136.14
CA LEU A 5 -18.84 -49.32 -135.93
C LEU A 5 -18.80 -48.88 -134.46
N ARG A 6 -19.34 -49.67 -133.52
CA ARG A 6 -19.19 -49.41 -132.07
C ARG A 6 -17.98 -50.12 -131.46
N ALA A 7 -17.56 -51.26 -132.02
CA ALA A 7 -16.36 -51.97 -131.58
C ALA A 7 -15.08 -51.19 -131.93
N ASP A 8 -14.90 -50.81 -133.20
CA ASP A 8 -13.72 -50.07 -133.70
C ASP A 8 -13.50 -48.72 -132.97
N ARG A 9 -14.58 -48.07 -132.52
CA ARG A 9 -14.52 -46.83 -131.73
C ARG A 9 -14.12 -47.06 -130.27
N SER A 10 -14.31 -48.27 -129.75
CA SER A 10 -13.93 -48.63 -128.38
C SER A 10 -12.42 -48.85 -128.27
N ASP A 11 -11.83 -49.60 -129.20
CA ASP A 11 -10.39 -49.92 -129.19
C ASP A 11 -9.52 -48.68 -129.38
N ARG A 12 -9.94 -47.72 -130.22
CA ARG A 12 -9.23 -46.44 -130.39
C ARG A 12 -9.31 -45.49 -129.18
N LEU A 13 -10.22 -45.69 -128.24
CA LEU A 13 -10.37 -44.85 -127.04
C LEU A 13 -9.85 -45.51 -125.75
N ALA A 14 -9.48 -46.79 -125.80
CA ALA A 14 -8.86 -47.50 -124.69
C ALA A 14 -7.64 -46.76 -124.08
N PRO A 15 -6.61 -46.33 -124.85
CA PRO A 15 -5.44 -45.67 -124.25
C PRO A 15 -5.76 -44.29 -123.64
N TYR A 16 -6.77 -43.58 -124.16
CA TYR A 16 -7.22 -42.32 -123.56
C TYR A 16 -7.93 -42.55 -122.22
N ASN A 17 -8.77 -43.59 -122.14
CA ASN A 17 -9.47 -43.95 -120.90
C ASN A 17 -8.54 -44.56 -119.85
N GLU A 18 -7.42 -45.16 -120.25
CA GLU A 18 -6.33 -45.58 -119.36
C GLU A 18 -5.57 -44.37 -118.82
N ALA A 19 -5.00 -43.53 -119.69
CA ALA A 19 -4.29 -42.31 -119.29
C ALA A 19 -5.14 -41.35 -118.43
N ARG A 20 -6.45 -41.28 -118.68
CA ARG A 20 -7.39 -40.52 -117.85
C ARG A 20 -7.53 -41.11 -116.44
N ARG A 21 -7.65 -42.43 -116.31
CA ARG A 21 -7.72 -43.11 -115.00
C ARG A 21 -6.41 -42.98 -114.23
N ASP A 22 -5.27 -43.05 -114.92
CA ASP A 22 -3.97 -42.81 -114.31
C ASP A 22 -3.85 -41.37 -113.80
N PHE A 23 -4.29 -40.37 -114.59
CA PHE A 23 -4.31 -38.97 -114.16
C PHE A 23 -5.27 -38.73 -112.98
N GLU A 24 -6.47 -39.31 -112.99
CA GLU A 24 -7.41 -39.25 -111.87
C GLU A 24 -6.82 -39.92 -110.61
N THR A 25 -6.14 -41.05 -110.75
CA THR A 25 -5.47 -41.77 -109.65
C THR A 25 -4.28 -40.97 -109.09
N GLN A 26 -3.42 -40.42 -109.95
CA GLN A 26 -2.29 -39.58 -109.54
C GLN A 26 -2.77 -38.29 -108.85
N SER A 27 -3.86 -37.69 -109.33
CA SER A 27 -4.47 -36.50 -108.72
C SER A 27 -5.01 -36.81 -107.31
N GLN A 28 -5.74 -37.92 -107.15
CA GLN A 28 -6.21 -38.38 -105.84
C GLN A 28 -5.06 -38.69 -104.88
N LEU A 29 -4.01 -39.37 -105.37
CA LEU A 29 -2.82 -39.68 -104.57
C LEU A 29 -2.10 -38.41 -104.12
N LEU A 30 -1.93 -37.43 -105.01
CA LEU A 30 -1.36 -36.12 -104.68
C LEU A 30 -2.21 -35.36 -103.65
N GLU A 31 -3.54 -35.40 -103.77
CA GLU A 31 -4.45 -34.77 -102.81
C GLU A 31 -4.34 -35.41 -101.42
N VAL A 32 -4.27 -36.75 -101.34
CA VAL A 32 -4.03 -37.48 -100.09
C VAL A 32 -2.66 -37.14 -99.49
N LEU A 33 -1.60 -37.09 -100.30
CA LEU A 33 -0.26 -36.69 -99.84
C LEU A 33 -0.23 -35.24 -99.34
N MET A 34 -0.86 -34.30 -100.05
CA MET A 34 -0.97 -32.90 -99.65
C MET A 34 -1.77 -32.75 -98.35
N SER A 35 -2.84 -33.52 -98.18
CA SER A 35 -3.62 -33.58 -96.93
C SER A 35 -2.77 -34.08 -95.76
N ARG A 36 -2.01 -35.19 -95.95
CA ARG A 36 -1.08 -35.72 -94.94
C ARG A 36 0.04 -34.74 -94.60
N TYR A 37 0.64 -34.09 -95.60
CA TYR A 37 1.69 -33.09 -95.39
C TYR A 37 1.18 -31.88 -94.61
N ARG A 38 -0.04 -31.39 -94.91
CA ARG A 38 -0.69 -30.33 -94.13
C ARG A 38 -0.96 -30.78 -92.68
N GLN A 39 -1.46 -32.00 -92.48
CA GLN A 39 -1.68 -32.55 -91.15
C GLN A 39 -0.38 -32.58 -90.32
N GLN A 40 0.70 -33.14 -90.87
CA GLN A 40 2.00 -33.24 -90.19
C GLN A 40 2.70 -31.88 -89.98
N SER A 41 2.50 -30.91 -90.89
CA SER A 41 3.05 -29.55 -90.74
C SER A 41 2.27 -28.67 -89.78
N VAL A 42 1.00 -28.99 -89.49
CA VAL A 42 0.25 -28.42 -88.36
C VAL A 42 0.73 -29.07 -87.06
N GLU A 43 0.81 -30.40 -87.01
CA GLU A 43 1.20 -31.16 -85.82
C GLU A 43 2.62 -30.81 -85.33
N SER A 44 3.59 -30.65 -86.25
CA SER A 44 4.96 -30.21 -85.91
C SER A 44 5.09 -28.73 -85.53
N ARG A 45 4.05 -27.90 -85.79
CA ARG A 45 3.98 -26.49 -85.33
C ARG A 45 3.30 -26.33 -83.97
N ILE A 46 2.64 -27.37 -83.45
CA ILE A 46 2.12 -27.37 -82.10
C ILE A 46 3.30 -27.64 -81.17
N GLU A 47 4.01 -26.57 -80.76
CA GLU A 47 4.91 -26.62 -79.62
C GLU A 47 4.10 -27.09 -78.39
N THR A 48 4.22 -28.36 -78.03
CA THR A 48 3.65 -28.90 -76.80
C THR A 48 4.45 -28.38 -75.60
N ARG A 49 4.25 -27.11 -75.25
CA ARG A 49 4.69 -26.54 -73.96
C ARG A 49 3.90 -27.26 -72.86
N PRO A 50 4.49 -28.23 -72.12
CA PRO A 50 3.67 -29.20 -71.38
C PRO A 50 2.95 -28.58 -70.18
N VAL A 51 3.47 -27.45 -69.68
CA VAL A 51 2.86 -26.63 -68.65
C VAL A 51 3.08 -25.16 -69.00
N GLN A 52 1.99 -24.45 -69.29
CA GLN A 52 1.99 -22.99 -69.30
C GLN A 52 1.41 -22.53 -67.97
N VAL A 53 2.19 -21.81 -67.17
CA VAL A 53 1.71 -21.21 -65.91
C VAL A 53 0.79 -20.05 -66.27
N VAL A 54 -0.52 -20.34 -66.36
CA VAL A 54 -1.55 -19.36 -66.75
C VAL A 54 -1.61 -18.20 -65.76
N ASN A 55 -1.57 -18.50 -64.46
CA ASN A 55 -1.42 -17.53 -63.39
C ASN A 55 -0.44 -18.08 -62.34
N ARG A 56 0.45 -17.23 -61.81
CA ARG A 56 1.22 -17.54 -60.60
C ARG A 56 0.33 -17.31 -59.38
N ALA A 57 0.55 -18.08 -58.32
CA ALA A 57 -0.14 -17.84 -57.05
C ALA A 57 0.28 -16.47 -56.49
N GLU A 58 -0.68 -15.57 -56.30
CA GLU A 58 -0.44 -14.29 -55.65
C GLU A 58 -0.28 -14.49 -54.14
N PRO A 59 0.67 -13.78 -53.48
CA PRO A 59 0.75 -13.80 -52.03
C PRO A 59 -0.51 -13.15 -51.44
N ALA A 60 -1.07 -13.76 -50.40
CA ALA A 60 -2.26 -13.22 -49.75
C ALA A 60 -2.01 -11.80 -49.21
N VAL A 61 -2.84 -10.84 -49.65
CA VAL A 61 -2.75 -9.41 -49.28
C VAL A 61 -2.82 -9.17 -47.76
N ARG A 62 -3.32 -10.15 -47.00
CA ARG A 62 -3.34 -10.16 -45.53
C ARG A 62 -2.90 -11.52 -45.01
N PRO A 63 -2.21 -11.59 -43.85
CA PRO A 63 -1.84 -12.85 -43.23
C PRO A 63 -3.09 -13.65 -42.85
N VAL A 64 -3.17 -14.89 -43.36
CA VAL A 64 -4.28 -15.82 -43.08
C VAL A 64 -4.23 -16.35 -41.65
N LYS A 65 -3.02 -16.51 -41.09
CA LYS A 65 -2.73 -16.88 -39.70
C LYS A 65 -1.48 -16.11 -39.22
N PRO A 66 -1.37 -15.76 -37.92
CA PRO A 66 -2.38 -15.90 -36.87
C PRO A 66 -3.46 -14.80 -36.92
N SER A 67 -4.66 -15.10 -36.43
CA SER A 67 -5.77 -14.15 -36.34
C SER A 67 -5.61 -13.19 -35.16
N LEU A 68 -4.91 -12.08 -35.37
CA LEU A 68 -4.53 -11.10 -34.34
C LEU A 68 -5.68 -10.72 -33.37
N LYS A 69 -6.89 -10.45 -33.88
CA LYS A 69 -8.05 -10.09 -33.06
C LYS A 69 -8.46 -11.20 -32.08
N LEU A 70 -8.46 -12.45 -32.53
CA LEU A 70 -8.82 -13.61 -31.71
C LEU A 70 -7.74 -13.87 -30.66
N ASN A 71 -6.46 -13.84 -31.05
CA ASN A 71 -5.35 -14.03 -30.13
C ASN A 71 -5.33 -12.94 -29.04
N LEU A 72 -5.58 -11.68 -29.41
CA LEU A 72 -5.65 -10.56 -28.48
C LEU A 72 -6.82 -10.71 -27.49
N ALA A 73 -8.02 -11.05 -27.98
CA ALA A 73 -9.18 -11.31 -27.14
C ALA A 73 -8.93 -12.49 -26.18
N LEU A 74 -8.36 -13.59 -26.68
CA LEU A 74 -8.01 -14.76 -25.86
C LEU A 74 -6.97 -14.40 -24.79
N SER A 75 -5.91 -13.66 -25.14
CA SER A 75 -4.90 -13.23 -24.17
C SER A 75 -5.45 -12.29 -23.12
N MET A 76 -6.42 -11.44 -23.47
CA MET A 76 -7.09 -10.55 -22.52
C MET A 76 -7.92 -11.33 -21.50
N VAL A 77 -8.69 -12.33 -21.96
CA VAL A 77 -9.48 -13.21 -21.08
C VAL A 77 -8.58 -14.05 -20.17
N VAL A 78 -7.56 -14.71 -20.73
CA VAL A 78 -6.61 -15.53 -19.96
C VAL A 78 -5.81 -14.69 -18.96
N GLY A 79 -5.35 -13.50 -19.37
CA GLY A 79 -4.63 -12.57 -18.51
C GLY A 79 -5.49 -12.04 -17.35
N LEU A 80 -6.78 -11.75 -17.60
CA LEU A 80 -7.73 -11.34 -16.57
C LEU A 80 -8.00 -12.48 -15.57
N ILE A 81 -8.21 -13.71 -16.05
CA ILE A 81 -8.40 -14.88 -15.18
C ILE A 81 -7.15 -15.09 -14.32
N LEU A 82 -5.95 -15.14 -14.91
CA LEU A 82 -4.70 -15.31 -14.16
C LEU A 82 -4.45 -14.17 -13.17
N GLY A 83 -4.76 -12.93 -13.54
CA GLY A 83 -4.63 -11.77 -12.65
C GLY A 83 -5.55 -11.85 -11.44
N LEU A 84 -6.83 -12.19 -11.64
CA LEU A 84 -7.79 -12.40 -10.53
C LEU A 84 -7.38 -13.60 -9.67
N SER A 85 -7.04 -14.74 -10.28
CA SER A 85 -6.59 -15.93 -9.57
C SER A 85 -5.34 -15.65 -8.73
N LEU A 86 -4.36 -14.89 -9.25
CA LEU A 86 -3.16 -14.50 -8.51
C LEU A 86 -3.49 -13.55 -7.36
N ALA A 87 -4.41 -12.59 -7.55
CA ALA A 87 -4.85 -11.69 -6.48
C ALA A 87 -5.53 -12.45 -5.33
N PHE A 88 -6.45 -13.37 -5.64
CA PHE A 88 -7.07 -14.24 -4.63
C PHE A 88 -6.08 -15.21 -3.98
N PHE A 89 -5.08 -15.70 -4.73
CA PHE A 89 -4.05 -16.59 -4.19
C PHE A 89 -3.13 -15.85 -3.21
N ILE A 90 -2.75 -14.60 -3.50
CA ILE A 90 -1.99 -13.74 -2.57
C ILE A 90 -2.80 -13.47 -1.31
N GLU A 91 -4.09 -13.13 -1.43
CA GLU A 91 -4.98 -12.91 -0.28
C GLU A 91 -5.19 -14.19 0.56
N TYR A 92 -5.21 -15.37 -0.07
CA TYR A 92 -5.29 -16.68 0.60
C TYR A 92 -4.00 -17.02 1.38
N LEU A 93 -2.83 -16.62 0.88
CA LEU A 93 -1.56 -16.78 1.60
C LEU A 93 -1.42 -15.81 2.79
N ASP A 94 -2.15 -14.69 2.79
CA ASP A 94 -2.18 -13.75 3.90
C ASP A 94 -3.01 -14.26 5.09
N THR A 95 -2.32 -14.98 5.98
CA THR A 95 -2.85 -15.55 7.23
C THR A 95 -2.75 -14.60 8.43
N SER A 96 -2.60 -13.29 8.21
CA SER A 96 -2.59 -12.27 9.26
C SER A 96 -3.99 -11.99 9.84
N ILE A 97 -4.03 -11.28 10.97
CA ILE A 97 -5.27 -10.84 11.63
C ILE A 97 -5.76 -9.54 10.98
N LYS A 98 -7.04 -9.53 10.55
CA LYS A 98 -7.65 -8.44 9.77
C LYS A 98 -8.83 -7.80 10.54
N THR A 99 -9.70 -8.61 11.13
CA THR A 99 -10.92 -8.14 11.82
C THR A 99 -10.88 -8.36 13.34
N MET A 100 -11.84 -7.77 14.06
CA MET A 100 -12.07 -8.11 15.48
C MET A 100 -12.59 -9.54 15.61
N ASP A 101 -13.43 -9.98 14.67
CA ASP A 101 -13.96 -11.34 14.62
C ASP A 101 -12.83 -12.39 14.46
N ASP A 102 -11.77 -12.07 13.71
CA ASP A 102 -10.57 -12.92 13.62
C ASP A 102 -9.91 -13.07 15.00
N VAL A 103 -9.78 -11.99 15.77
CA VAL A 103 -9.21 -12.04 17.12
C VAL A 103 -10.07 -12.93 18.03
N GLU A 104 -11.37 -12.69 18.07
CA GLU A 104 -12.26 -13.45 18.96
C GLU A 104 -12.31 -14.93 18.55
N ARG A 105 -12.33 -15.24 17.24
CA ARG A 105 -12.35 -16.60 16.71
C ARG A 105 -11.03 -17.36 16.87
N PHE A 106 -9.87 -16.71 16.67
CA PHE A 106 -8.57 -17.39 16.69
C PHE A 106 -7.86 -17.32 18.04
N LEU A 107 -8.15 -16.33 18.88
CA LEU A 107 -7.53 -16.14 20.20
C LEU A 107 -8.51 -16.39 21.35
N GLY A 108 -9.83 -16.36 21.13
CA GLY A 108 -10.82 -16.59 22.19
C GLY A 108 -10.82 -15.49 23.26
N ILE A 109 -10.43 -14.27 22.89
CA ILE A 109 -10.28 -13.11 23.78
C ILE A 109 -10.94 -11.91 23.10
N SER A 110 -11.66 -11.09 23.87
CA SER A 110 -12.35 -9.90 23.36
C SER A 110 -11.39 -8.77 22.96
N VAL A 111 -11.80 -8.01 21.93
CA VAL A 111 -11.10 -6.77 21.55
C VAL A 111 -11.56 -5.61 22.43
N LEU A 112 -10.63 -5.02 23.18
CA LEU A 112 -10.92 -3.89 24.07
C LEU A 112 -10.98 -2.58 23.30
N ALA A 113 -10.01 -2.34 22.41
CA ALA A 113 -9.90 -1.10 21.68
C ALA A 113 -9.26 -1.29 20.30
N VAL A 114 -9.59 -0.35 19.41
CA VAL A 114 -9.08 -0.28 18.04
C VAL A 114 -8.37 1.06 17.86
N ILE A 115 -7.09 1.03 17.48
CA ILE A 115 -6.29 2.23 17.30
C ILE A 115 -6.09 2.50 15.79
N PRO A 116 -6.42 3.72 15.30
CA PRO A 116 -6.28 4.04 13.88
C PRO A 116 -4.82 4.03 13.39
N LYS A 117 -4.63 3.69 12.12
CA LYS A 117 -3.34 3.81 11.41
C LYS A 117 -2.73 5.20 11.54
N GLY A 118 -1.45 5.25 11.92
CA GLY A 118 -0.67 6.48 12.07
C GLY A 118 -0.72 7.13 13.45
N ALA A 119 -1.15 6.41 14.49
CA ALA A 119 -1.05 6.87 15.87
C ALA A 119 0.42 7.18 16.23
N LYS A 120 0.64 8.33 16.85
CA LYS A 120 1.92 8.79 17.42
C LYS A 120 1.75 8.95 18.93
N PHE A 121 2.83 9.30 19.62
CA PHE A 121 2.73 9.82 20.99
C PHE A 121 1.83 11.07 21.00
N LEU A 122 0.86 11.10 21.91
CA LEU A 122 -0.05 12.23 22.10
C LEU A 122 0.69 13.41 22.75
N THR A 123 0.39 14.63 22.30
CA THR A 123 0.91 15.86 22.90
C THR A 123 -0.23 16.77 23.34
N SER A 124 0.10 17.75 24.18
CA SER A 124 -0.83 18.77 24.67
C SER A 124 -1.49 19.60 23.56
N ASP A 125 -0.93 19.60 22.35
CA ASP A 125 -1.37 20.42 21.21
C ASP A 125 -2.55 19.82 20.43
N ASP A 126 -2.71 18.48 20.43
CA ASP A 126 -3.88 17.80 19.85
C ASP A 126 -4.54 16.79 20.83
N PRO A 127 -5.14 17.27 21.95
CA PRO A 127 -5.80 16.41 22.93
C PRO A 127 -6.99 15.63 22.38
N ASN A 128 -7.59 16.12 21.30
CA ASN A 128 -8.81 15.56 20.70
C ASN A 128 -8.54 14.91 19.35
N SER A 129 -7.30 14.47 19.12
CA SER A 129 -6.96 13.67 17.96
C SER A 129 -7.83 12.42 17.88
N ARG A 130 -8.09 11.93 16.67
CA ARG A 130 -8.81 10.66 16.43
C ARG A 130 -8.13 9.44 17.08
N PHE A 131 -6.87 9.58 17.50
CA PHE A 131 -6.11 8.54 18.16
C PHE A 131 -6.42 8.51 19.66
N ALA A 132 -6.56 9.68 20.30
CA ALA A 132 -6.87 9.82 21.73
C ALA A 132 -8.19 9.11 22.11
N GLU A 133 -9.20 9.15 21.23
CA GLU A 133 -10.51 8.54 21.51
C GLU A 133 -10.46 7.02 21.68
N GLY A 134 -9.62 6.32 20.89
CA GLY A 134 -9.40 4.88 21.07
C GLY A 134 -8.78 4.54 22.43
N TYR A 135 -7.88 5.40 22.93
CA TYR A 135 -7.28 5.27 24.26
C TYR A 135 -8.24 5.68 25.39
N ARG A 136 -9.16 6.62 25.17
CA ARG A 136 -10.25 6.94 26.13
C ARG A 136 -11.22 5.79 26.30
N ILE A 137 -11.64 5.15 25.20
CA ILE A 137 -12.48 3.95 25.25
C ILE A 137 -11.76 2.82 26.00
N LEU A 138 -10.45 2.64 25.76
CA LEU A 138 -9.63 1.66 26.48
C LEU A 138 -9.55 1.98 27.99
N CYS A 139 -9.22 3.22 28.34
CA CYS A 139 -9.15 3.72 29.72
C CYS A 139 -10.49 3.50 30.45
N ALA A 140 -11.61 3.90 29.84
CA ALA A 140 -12.95 3.69 30.40
C ALA A 140 -13.26 2.20 30.63
N LYS A 141 -12.99 1.32 29.64
CA LYS A 141 -13.18 -0.13 29.80
C LYS A 141 -12.31 -0.73 30.91
N LEU A 142 -11.08 -0.26 31.09
CA LEU A 142 -10.19 -0.71 32.16
C LEU A 142 -10.64 -0.21 33.54
N ASN A 143 -11.21 0.99 33.61
CA ASN A 143 -11.69 1.61 34.84
C ASN A 143 -13.04 1.08 35.32
N LEU A 144 -13.94 0.67 34.42
CA LEU A 144 -15.23 0.07 34.76
C LEU A 144 -15.11 -1.28 35.49
N THR A 145 -13.92 -1.89 35.52
CA THR A 145 -13.63 -3.19 36.15
C THR A 145 -13.47 -3.10 37.68
N GLY A 146 -14.48 -2.56 38.36
CA GLY A 146 -14.66 -2.55 39.82
C GLY A 146 -13.80 -1.56 40.60
N ALA A 147 -14.30 -1.16 41.78
CA ALA A 147 -13.54 -0.40 42.77
C ALA A 147 -12.42 -1.27 43.37
N ARG A 148 -11.27 -0.67 43.68
CA ARG A 148 -10.09 -1.36 44.25
C ARG A 148 -9.44 -0.53 45.35
N ALA A 149 -8.69 -1.23 46.21
CA ALA A 149 -7.98 -0.67 47.36
C ALA A 149 -6.53 -0.23 47.06
N SER A 150 -6.03 -0.43 45.82
CA SER A 150 -4.65 -0.13 45.43
C SER A 150 -4.53 0.12 43.92
N ALA A 151 -3.39 0.70 43.49
CA ALA A 151 -3.11 1.01 42.10
C ALA A 151 -3.31 -0.21 41.17
N ARG A 152 -3.95 0.01 40.02
CA ARG A 152 -4.08 -1.01 38.97
C ARG A 152 -2.78 -1.05 38.15
N THR A 153 -2.01 -2.12 38.28
CA THR A 153 -0.81 -2.36 37.44
C THR A 153 -1.21 -3.00 36.12
N ILE A 154 -0.76 -2.43 35.00
CA ILE A 154 -1.11 -2.87 33.64
C ILE A 154 0.15 -2.93 32.77
N THR A 155 0.27 -3.94 31.92
CA THR A 155 1.30 -3.98 30.86
C THR A 155 0.69 -4.16 29.48
N VAL A 156 1.37 -3.64 28.46
CA VAL A 156 1.05 -3.86 27.04
C VAL A 156 2.13 -4.75 26.43
N LEU A 157 1.77 -5.99 26.11
CA LEU A 157 2.62 -7.03 25.53
C LEU A 157 2.31 -7.18 24.04
N SER A 158 3.23 -7.73 23.26
CA SER A 158 3.00 -7.98 21.83
C SER A 158 3.90 -9.10 21.31
N GLY A 159 3.49 -9.73 20.21
CA GLY A 159 4.21 -10.89 19.64
C GLY A 159 5.51 -10.54 18.94
N GLY A 160 5.64 -9.32 18.40
CA GLY A 160 6.81 -8.87 17.64
C GLY A 160 7.27 -7.44 17.92
N PRO A 161 8.48 -7.07 17.49
CA PRO A 161 8.99 -5.71 17.59
C PRO A 161 8.20 -4.75 16.70
N GLY A 162 7.99 -3.52 17.18
CA GLY A 162 7.41 -2.43 16.40
C GLY A 162 5.89 -2.47 16.21
N GLU A 163 5.14 -3.27 16.97
CA GLU A 163 3.67 -3.28 16.95
C GLU A 163 3.02 -2.05 17.62
N GLY A 164 3.82 -1.21 18.29
CA GLY A 164 3.37 0.04 18.92
C GLY A 164 3.12 -0.04 20.43
N LYS A 165 3.82 -0.94 21.16
CA LYS A 165 3.72 -1.12 22.62
C LYS A 165 3.94 0.20 23.36
N SER A 166 5.14 0.76 23.31
CA SER A 166 5.51 2.02 23.98
C SER A 166 4.58 3.18 23.66
N THR A 167 4.13 3.29 22.40
CA THR A 167 3.15 4.29 21.98
C THR A 167 1.78 4.06 22.60
N THR A 168 1.35 2.81 22.73
CA THR A 168 0.08 2.41 23.38
C THR A 168 0.15 2.63 24.89
N THR A 169 1.23 2.18 25.53
CA THR A 169 1.51 2.36 26.97
C THR A 169 1.52 3.85 27.34
N PHE A 170 2.29 4.66 26.60
CA PHE A 170 2.35 6.11 26.79
C PHE A 170 0.99 6.77 26.58
N ASN A 171 0.31 6.52 25.45
CA ASN A 171 -0.95 7.19 25.13
C ASN A 171 -2.08 6.82 26.09
N LEU A 172 -2.10 5.58 26.58
CA LEU A 172 -3.01 5.17 27.64
C LEU A 172 -2.71 5.95 28.93
N GLY A 173 -1.44 6.07 29.33
CA GLY A 173 -1.04 6.82 30.51
C GLY A 173 -1.36 8.31 30.42
N TRP A 174 -1.10 8.92 29.27
CA TRP A 174 -1.47 10.30 28.96
C TRP A 174 -2.97 10.55 29.10
N VAL A 175 -3.82 9.65 28.57
CA VAL A 175 -5.28 9.74 28.71
C VAL A 175 -5.73 9.52 30.15
N CYS A 176 -5.14 8.55 30.86
CA CYS A 176 -5.40 8.31 32.28
C CYS A 176 -5.08 9.56 33.12
N ALA A 177 -3.91 10.18 32.91
CA ALA A 177 -3.48 11.38 33.62
C ALA A 177 -4.37 12.60 33.31
N GLN A 178 -4.78 12.77 32.05
CA GLN A 178 -5.76 13.78 31.64
C GLN A 178 -7.15 13.57 32.26
N SER A 179 -7.52 12.34 32.62
CA SER A 179 -8.75 12.06 33.36
C SER A 179 -8.66 12.33 34.88
N GLY A 180 -7.51 12.80 35.37
CA GLY A 180 -7.28 13.18 36.76
C GLY A 180 -6.68 12.09 37.65
N MET A 181 -6.40 10.90 37.10
CA MET A 181 -5.71 9.83 37.82
C MET A 181 -4.21 10.13 37.94
N LYS A 182 -3.60 9.77 39.07
CA LYS A 182 -2.14 9.71 39.22
C LYS A 182 -1.60 8.48 38.49
N VAL A 183 -0.71 8.71 37.54
CA VAL A 183 -0.17 7.66 36.67
C VAL A 183 1.36 7.60 36.77
N LEU A 184 1.88 6.40 37.03
CA LEU A 184 3.29 6.08 36.84
C LEU A 184 3.47 5.31 35.53
N LEU A 185 4.33 5.81 34.64
CA LEU A 185 4.87 5.07 33.51
C LEU A 185 6.19 4.39 33.92
N ILE A 186 6.41 3.15 33.48
CA ILE A 186 7.66 2.43 33.67
C ILE A 186 8.14 1.96 32.29
N ASP A 187 9.28 2.46 31.80
CA ASP A 187 9.89 2.00 30.54
C ASP A 187 10.62 0.67 30.77
N GLY A 188 9.87 -0.43 30.64
CA GLY A 188 10.38 -1.79 30.86
C GLY A 188 11.11 -2.41 29.66
N ASP A 189 11.21 -1.72 28.51
CA ASP A 189 12.02 -2.20 27.37
C ASP A 189 13.46 -1.65 27.45
N ILE A 190 14.22 -2.11 28.46
CA ILE A 190 15.66 -1.81 28.65
C ILE A 190 16.48 -2.21 27.41
N ARG A 191 15.96 -3.07 26.53
CA ARG A 191 16.65 -3.49 25.29
C ARG A 191 16.54 -2.44 24.19
N ARG A 192 15.46 -1.64 24.16
CA ARG A 192 15.19 -0.60 23.16
C ARG A 192 14.41 0.59 23.75
N PRO A 193 14.96 1.28 24.77
CA PRO A 193 14.24 2.31 25.49
C PRO A 193 13.93 3.50 24.59
N ASN A 194 12.72 4.04 24.72
CA ASN A 194 12.24 5.10 23.83
C ASN A 194 11.23 6.05 24.47
N MET A 195 10.73 5.77 25.68
CA MET A 195 9.74 6.65 26.31
C MET A 195 10.36 7.98 26.76
N HIS A 196 11.64 7.97 27.15
CA HIS A 196 12.41 9.17 27.47
C HIS A 196 12.49 10.16 26.29
N ASN A 197 12.66 9.66 25.05
CA ASN A 197 12.65 10.47 23.84
C ASN A 197 11.27 11.09 23.55
N ALA A 198 10.19 10.34 23.81
CA ALA A 198 8.83 10.85 23.65
C ALA A 198 8.49 11.97 24.65
N LEU A 199 9.11 11.92 25.84
CA LEU A 199 8.90 12.87 26.93
C LEU A 199 9.93 14.02 26.98
N GLN A 200 11.04 13.92 26.24
CA GLN A 200 12.19 14.84 26.31
C GLN A 200 12.81 14.90 27.72
N ILE A 201 13.03 13.72 28.31
CA ILE A 201 13.58 13.53 29.66
C ILE A 201 14.90 12.73 29.59
N GLU A 202 15.80 12.92 30.55
CA GLU A 202 17.07 12.17 30.63
C GLU A 202 16.87 10.69 31.02
N ASN A 203 17.68 9.82 30.42
CA ASN A 203 17.69 8.37 30.64
C ASN A 203 19.06 7.90 31.15
N THR A 204 19.56 8.58 32.19
CA THR A 204 20.85 8.31 32.84
C THR A 204 20.72 7.30 33.97
N LEU A 205 19.68 7.43 34.80
CA LEU A 205 19.32 6.50 35.86
C LEU A 205 17.85 6.11 35.71
N GLY A 206 17.52 4.83 35.91
CA GLY A 206 16.17 4.31 35.82
C GLY A 206 16.02 2.86 36.30
N LEU A 207 15.13 2.11 35.64
CA LEU A 207 14.76 0.75 36.01
C LEU A 207 15.97 -0.22 36.02
N GLY A 208 16.92 -0.06 35.09
CA GLY A 208 18.15 -0.86 35.05
C GLY A 208 18.98 -0.72 36.32
N GLU A 209 19.26 0.51 36.75
CA GLU A 209 20.04 0.81 37.94
C GLU A 209 19.33 0.32 39.21
N TYR A 210 17.99 0.43 39.28
CA TYR A 210 17.20 -0.17 40.35
C TYR A 210 17.28 -1.70 40.36
N LEU A 211 17.08 -2.35 39.21
CA LEU A 211 17.11 -3.81 39.09
C LEU A 211 18.52 -4.38 39.31
N ALA A 212 19.58 -3.62 39.05
CA ALA A 212 20.95 -3.92 39.46
C ALA A 212 21.21 -3.67 40.97
N GLY A 213 20.43 -2.78 41.60
CA GLY A 213 20.55 -2.41 43.01
C GLY A 213 21.58 -1.32 43.26
N GLN A 214 21.78 -0.44 42.27
CA GLN A 214 22.75 0.65 42.27
C GLN A 214 22.13 2.01 42.67
N ALA A 215 20.79 2.13 42.67
CA ALA A 215 20.07 3.35 42.99
C ALA A 215 18.78 3.07 43.80
N SER A 216 18.31 4.07 44.56
CA SER A 216 17.07 3.99 45.34
C SER A 216 15.85 4.44 44.53
N LEU A 217 14.63 4.00 44.88
CA LEU A 217 13.44 4.29 44.08
C LEU A 217 13.08 5.79 44.04
N ASP A 218 13.22 6.47 45.19
CA ASP A 218 12.79 7.86 45.35
C ASP A 218 13.60 8.85 44.49
N GLU A 219 14.80 8.45 44.06
CA GLU A 219 15.71 9.24 43.21
C GLU A 219 15.48 9.00 41.70
N LEU A 220 14.69 8.00 41.33
CA LEU A 220 14.55 7.50 39.94
C LEU A 220 13.23 7.88 39.26
N ILE A 221 12.21 8.24 40.04
CA ILE A 221 10.92 8.66 39.50
C ILE A 221 11.00 10.14 39.11
N GLN A 222 10.78 10.43 37.83
CA GLN A 222 10.88 11.76 37.26
C GLN A 222 9.49 12.31 36.92
N SER A 223 9.18 13.53 37.37
CA SER A 223 7.95 14.23 36.97
C SER A 223 8.02 14.63 35.49
N THR A 224 6.92 14.45 34.75
CA THR A 224 6.85 14.84 33.34
C THR A 224 6.22 16.22 33.15
N ALA A 225 6.31 16.76 31.93
CA ALA A 225 5.57 17.98 31.54
C ALA A 225 4.04 17.79 31.48
N ILE A 226 3.52 16.58 31.69
CA ILE A 226 2.10 16.23 31.67
C ILE A 226 1.60 16.11 33.12
N PRO A 227 0.60 16.92 33.55
CA PRO A 227 0.07 16.83 34.90
C PRO A 227 -0.44 15.43 35.26
N ASN A 228 -0.19 15.01 36.51
CA ASN A 228 -0.50 13.68 37.04
C ASN A 228 0.22 12.49 36.37
N LEU A 229 1.24 12.74 35.54
CA LEU A 229 2.04 11.70 34.87
C LEU A 229 3.50 11.79 35.31
N GLU A 230 3.99 10.72 35.90
CA GLU A 230 5.39 10.53 36.30
C GLU A 230 5.98 9.33 35.56
N ILE A 231 7.31 9.27 35.41
CA ILE A 231 7.99 8.18 34.71
C ILE A 231 9.20 7.66 35.48
N LEU A 232 9.31 6.33 35.55
CA LEU A 232 10.56 5.62 35.75
C LEU A 232 11.08 5.22 34.37
N THR A 233 12.18 5.83 33.93
CA THR A 233 12.80 5.53 32.63
C THR A 233 13.54 4.19 32.69
N ALA A 234 14.05 3.70 31.55
CA ALA A 234 14.72 2.40 31.49
C ALA A 234 16.09 2.39 32.16
N GLY A 235 16.78 3.54 32.17
CA GLY A 235 18.15 3.66 32.65
C GLY A 235 19.20 3.49 31.55
N SER A 236 20.47 3.55 31.95
CA SER A 236 21.63 3.42 31.06
C SER A 236 22.14 1.99 30.92
N LEU A 237 21.97 1.17 31.97
CA LEU A 237 22.37 -0.24 32.03
C LEU A 237 21.71 -1.09 30.93
N GLY A 238 22.52 -1.75 30.12
CA GLY A 238 22.04 -2.66 29.08
C GLY A 238 21.55 -4.01 29.62
N PRO A 239 20.82 -4.79 28.80
CA PRO A 239 20.37 -6.14 29.18
C PRO A 239 21.52 -7.13 29.41
N GLU A 240 22.70 -6.87 28.85
CA GLU A 240 23.91 -7.68 29.03
C GLU A 240 24.52 -7.50 30.44
N GLU A 241 24.47 -6.28 30.97
CA GLU A 241 24.94 -5.95 32.32
C GLU A 241 23.94 -6.37 33.40
N LEU A 242 22.64 -6.32 33.09
CA LEU A 242 21.57 -6.68 34.02
C LEU A 242 21.43 -8.20 34.27
N GLY A 243 21.79 -9.03 33.28
CA GLY A 243 21.56 -10.47 33.31
C GLY A 243 20.08 -10.91 33.15
N GLY A 244 19.15 -9.97 32.99
CA GLY A 244 17.70 -10.20 32.85
C GLY A 244 16.89 -9.76 34.08
N PHE A 245 15.57 -9.65 33.92
CA PHE A 245 14.71 -9.07 34.95
C PHE A 245 14.57 -9.97 36.20
N SER A 246 14.99 -9.45 37.35
CA SER A 246 14.74 -10.10 38.65
C SER A 246 13.29 -9.89 39.10
N ARG A 247 12.52 -10.98 39.13
CA ARG A 247 11.12 -11.00 39.57
C ARG A 247 10.92 -10.40 40.96
N SER A 248 11.78 -10.73 41.93
CA SER A 248 11.64 -10.25 43.31
C SER A 248 11.86 -8.73 43.43
N ARG A 249 12.85 -8.17 42.73
CA ARG A 249 13.05 -6.71 42.69
C ARG A 249 11.90 -6.00 41.99
N LEU A 250 11.36 -6.56 40.91
CA LEU A 250 10.19 -5.99 40.24
C LEU A 250 8.94 -6.04 41.15
N ALA A 251 8.73 -7.11 41.91
CA ALA A 251 7.64 -7.20 42.88
C ALA A 251 7.76 -6.10 43.95
N THR A 252 8.95 -5.92 44.55
CA THR A 252 9.22 -4.85 45.53
C THR A 252 9.01 -3.44 44.96
N LEU A 253 9.43 -3.20 43.71
CA LEU A 253 9.16 -1.95 42.99
C LEU A 253 7.65 -1.67 42.91
N MET A 254 6.87 -2.66 42.46
CA MET A 254 5.42 -2.51 42.30
C MET A 254 4.74 -2.29 43.65
N GLU A 255 5.16 -3.01 44.69
CA GLU A 255 4.61 -2.87 46.05
C GLU A 255 4.88 -1.47 46.64
N ALA A 256 6.08 -0.92 46.43
CA ALA A 256 6.44 0.43 46.86
C ALA A 256 5.65 1.53 46.10
N CYS A 257 5.39 1.35 44.80
CA CYS A 257 4.65 2.33 44.00
C CYS A 257 3.12 2.27 44.22
N ARG A 258 2.54 1.10 44.48
CA ARG A 258 1.07 0.88 44.57
C ARG A 258 0.26 1.81 45.50
N PRO A 259 0.80 2.38 46.60
CA PRO A 259 0.07 3.34 47.44
C PRO A 259 -0.02 4.76 46.87
N ASN A 260 0.89 5.14 45.95
CA ASN A 260 1.08 6.55 45.56
C ASN A 260 0.35 6.93 44.25
N TYR A 261 -0.06 5.94 43.45
CA TYR A 261 -0.68 6.09 42.13
C TYR A 261 -2.04 5.39 42.05
N ASP A 262 -2.87 5.81 41.11
CA ASP A 262 -4.12 5.11 40.77
C ASP A 262 -3.88 4.02 39.72
N VAL A 263 -2.94 4.28 38.79
CA VAL A 263 -2.59 3.39 37.67
C VAL A 263 -1.06 3.36 37.49
N ILE A 264 -0.51 2.17 37.32
CA ILE A 264 0.90 1.96 36.97
C ILE A 264 0.92 1.23 35.63
N LEU A 265 1.56 1.83 34.61
CA LEU A 265 1.66 1.26 33.27
C LEU A 265 3.11 0.88 32.98
N VAL A 266 3.33 -0.39 32.66
CA VAL A 266 4.66 -0.96 32.40
C VAL A 266 4.78 -1.26 30.91
N ASP A 267 5.68 -0.57 30.21
CA ASP A 267 6.03 -0.95 28.85
C ASP A 267 6.85 -2.24 28.86
N SER A 268 6.87 -2.98 27.75
CA SER A 268 7.54 -4.28 27.71
C SER A 268 8.23 -4.54 26.38
N PRO A 269 9.30 -5.36 26.36
CA PRO A 269 9.85 -5.90 25.12
C PRO A 269 8.86 -6.89 24.46
N PRO A 270 9.08 -7.29 23.19
CA PRO A 270 8.28 -8.35 22.56
C PRO A 270 8.31 -9.65 23.37
N VAL A 271 7.16 -10.29 23.56
CA VAL A 271 7.04 -11.48 24.45
C VAL A 271 7.63 -12.76 23.83
N LEU A 272 7.79 -12.80 22.51
CA LEU A 272 8.39 -13.95 21.84
C LEU A 272 9.92 -13.86 21.84
N GLY A 273 10.56 -14.73 22.60
CA GLY A 273 12.02 -14.89 22.64
C GLY A 273 12.73 -14.02 23.69
N ILE A 274 12.00 -13.30 24.53
CA ILE A 274 12.57 -12.43 25.59
C ILE A 274 11.85 -12.71 26.91
N SER A 275 12.61 -13.08 27.94
CA SER A 275 12.11 -13.43 29.28
C SER A 275 11.50 -12.26 30.04
N ASP A 276 12.02 -11.04 29.81
CA ASP A 276 11.72 -9.85 30.62
C ASP A 276 10.22 -9.49 30.55
N ALA A 277 9.63 -9.60 29.35
CA ALA A 277 8.19 -9.43 29.13
C ALA A 277 7.34 -10.44 29.93
N SER A 278 7.78 -11.69 30.02
CA SER A 278 7.10 -12.74 30.81
C SER A 278 7.18 -12.48 32.32
N VAL A 279 8.30 -11.93 32.81
CA VAL A 279 8.45 -11.51 34.21
C VAL A 279 7.52 -10.34 34.53
N ILE A 280 7.49 -9.31 33.67
CA ILE A 280 6.56 -8.18 33.80
C ILE A 280 5.10 -8.68 33.83
N SER A 281 4.73 -9.63 32.97
CA SER A 281 3.35 -10.13 32.87
C SER A 281 2.83 -10.84 34.14
N GLN A 282 3.74 -11.34 34.99
CA GLN A 282 3.42 -11.99 36.26
C GLN A 282 3.18 -10.99 37.40
N GLU A 283 3.88 -9.87 37.41
CA GLU A 283 3.85 -8.88 38.50
C GLU A 283 2.77 -7.80 38.34
N VAL A 284 2.11 -7.76 37.18
CA VAL A 284 0.99 -6.86 36.92
C VAL A 284 -0.38 -7.52 37.13
N ASP A 285 -1.39 -6.71 37.44
CA ASP A 285 -2.77 -7.17 37.64
C ASP A 285 -3.48 -7.45 36.32
N VAL A 286 -3.05 -6.80 35.24
CA VAL A 286 -3.69 -6.81 33.92
C VAL A 286 -2.63 -6.83 32.82
N SER A 287 -2.65 -7.87 31.98
CA SER A 287 -1.88 -7.94 30.73
C SER A 287 -2.78 -7.68 29.53
N LEU A 288 -2.35 -6.82 28.61
CA LEU A 288 -3.03 -6.49 27.36
C LEU A 288 -2.19 -6.94 26.17
N LEU A 289 -2.76 -7.71 25.24
CA LEU A 289 -2.06 -8.15 24.04
C LEU A 289 -2.32 -7.17 22.89
N LEU A 290 -1.30 -6.42 22.50
CA LEU A 290 -1.29 -5.57 21.32
C LEU A 290 -1.02 -6.41 20.07
N ILE A 291 -1.87 -6.27 19.06
CA ILE A 291 -1.72 -6.93 17.75
C ILE A 291 -1.76 -5.84 16.68
N GLN A 292 -0.79 -5.82 15.78
CA GLN A 292 -0.83 -4.90 14.64
C GLN A 292 -1.57 -5.52 13.44
N HIS A 293 -2.59 -4.82 12.95
CA HIS A 293 -3.39 -5.18 11.77
C HIS A 293 -2.51 -5.49 10.56
N ARG A 294 -2.74 -6.66 9.93
CA ARG A 294 -2.03 -7.18 8.76
C ARG A 294 -0.50 -7.19 8.84
N ARG A 295 0.09 -7.33 10.05
CA ARG A 295 1.55 -7.40 10.23
C ARG A 295 2.09 -8.81 10.39
N TYR A 296 1.57 -9.56 11.35
CA TYR A 296 2.06 -10.89 11.69
C TYR A 296 0.98 -11.96 11.40
N PRO A 297 1.37 -13.17 10.95
CA PRO A 297 0.46 -14.29 10.82
C PRO A 297 -0.17 -14.67 12.18
N ARG A 298 -1.43 -15.13 12.17
CA ARG A 298 -2.22 -15.44 13.38
C ARG A 298 -1.55 -16.38 14.38
N ASN A 299 -0.67 -17.27 13.92
CA ASN A 299 0.07 -18.20 14.78
C ASN A 299 1.10 -17.49 15.69
N VAL A 300 1.60 -16.30 15.30
CA VAL A 300 2.49 -15.47 16.13
C VAL A 300 1.72 -14.94 17.33
N SER A 301 0.53 -14.35 17.11
CA SER A 301 -0.33 -13.88 18.19
C SER A 301 -0.82 -15.01 19.09
N GLN A 302 -1.12 -16.19 18.54
CA GLN A 302 -1.48 -17.38 19.35
C GLN A 302 -0.31 -17.95 20.17
N ARG A 303 0.94 -17.77 19.71
CA ARG A 303 2.14 -18.10 20.51
C ARG A 303 2.35 -17.06 21.59
N ALA A 304 2.20 -15.77 21.27
CA ALA A 304 2.32 -14.67 22.23
C ALA A 304 1.29 -14.82 23.37
N LYS A 305 0.03 -15.10 23.04
CA LYS A 305 -1.02 -15.48 24.00
C LYS A 305 -0.55 -16.59 24.94
N ARG A 306 -0.12 -17.73 24.37
CA ARG A 306 0.32 -18.89 25.16
C ARG A 306 1.48 -18.57 26.10
N VAL A 307 2.53 -17.89 25.63
CA VAL A 307 3.66 -17.51 26.48
C VAL A 307 3.23 -16.68 27.69
N ILE A 308 2.19 -15.83 27.56
CA ILE A 308 1.64 -15.05 28.67
C ILE A 308 0.84 -15.94 29.63
N GLU A 309 -0.02 -16.82 29.11
CA GLU A 309 -0.85 -17.72 29.91
C GLU A 309 -0.02 -18.82 30.63
N ASP A 310 0.95 -19.42 29.94
CA ASP A 310 1.83 -20.49 30.43
C ASP A 310 2.67 -20.03 31.63
N VAL A 311 3.00 -18.74 31.73
CA VAL A 311 3.72 -18.15 32.88
C VAL A 311 2.79 -17.58 33.96
N GLY A 312 1.47 -17.72 33.81
CA GLY A 312 0.46 -17.24 34.77
C GLY A 312 0.09 -15.76 34.63
N GLY A 313 0.42 -15.12 33.51
CA GLY A 313 0.07 -13.72 33.24
C GLY A 313 -1.43 -13.52 33.00
N LYS A 314 -2.00 -12.46 33.60
CA LYS A 314 -3.44 -12.17 33.62
C LYS A 314 -3.89 -11.46 32.33
N LEU A 315 -3.98 -12.20 31.22
CA LEU A 315 -4.39 -11.65 29.92
C LEU A 315 -5.88 -11.26 29.90
N PHE A 316 -6.16 -9.96 29.92
CA PHE A 316 -7.52 -9.40 30.03
C PHE A 316 -8.19 -9.13 28.67
N GLY A 317 -7.41 -8.81 27.64
CA GLY A 317 -7.97 -8.44 26.34
C GLY A 317 -6.93 -8.09 25.28
N VAL A 318 -7.43 -7.91 24.05
CA VAL A 318 -6.60 -7.53 22.89
C VAL A 318 -6.82 -6.06 22.51
N ILE A 319 -5.75 -5.39 22.11
CA ILE A 319 -5.79 -4.07 21.46
C ILE A 319 -5.37 -4.27 20.00
N LEU A 320 -6.22 -3.87 19.05
CA LEU A 320 -5.89 -3.97 17.63
C LEU A 320 -5.37 -2.62 17.12
N ASN A 321 -4.09 -2.57 16.76
CA ASN A 321 -3.40 -1.35 16.34
C ASN A 321 -3.28 -1.24 14.82
N ASN A 322 -3.12 0.00 14.34
CA ASN A 322 -2.81 0.36 12.96
C ASN A 322 -3.92 0.01 11.95
N VAL A 323 -5.18 0.00 12.38
CA VAL A 323 -6.35 -0.33 11.54
C VAL A 323 -6.65 0.82 10.57
N ASN A 324 -6.98 0.49 9.32
CA ASN A 324 -7.41 1.49 8.34
C ASN A 324 -8.93 1.69 8.37
N ILE A 325 -9.39 2.43 9.38
CA ILE A 325 -10.80 2.72 9.67
C ILE A 325 -11.59 3.28 8.46
N LYS A 326 -10.90 3.86 7.46
CA LYS A 326 -11.54 4.39 6.24
C LYS A 326 -11.86 3.36 5.17
N THR A 327 -11.30 2.14 5.24
CA THR A 327 -11.41 1.14 4.16
C THR A 327 -11.97 -0.20 4.61
N ASP A 328 -11.99 -0.50 5.91
CA ASP A 328 -12.60 -1.71 6.43
C ASP A 328 -14.01 -1.37 6.98
N ASP A 329 -15.05 -1.75 6.23
CA ASP A 329 -16.47 -1.46 6.56
C ASP A 329 -16.86 -1.93 7.97
N ASN A 330 -16.28 -3.05 8.44
CA ASN A 330 -16.50 -3.59 9.79
C ASN A 330 -16.12 -2.62 10.93
N TYR A 331 -15.27 -1.62 10.68
CA TYR A 331 -14.88 -0.61 11.68
C TYR A 331 -15.63 0.71 11.53
N TYR A 332 -16.39 0.91 10.46
CA TYR A 332 -17.11 2.18 10.21
C TYR A 332 -18.14 2.48 11.30
N TYR A 333 -18.83 1.45 11.81
CA TYR A 333 -19.82 1.58 12.88
C TYR A 333 -19.19 2.06 14.21
N TYR A 334 -18.02 1.53 14.56
CA TYR A 334 -17.25 1.95 15.74
C TYR A 334 -16.62 3.35 15.57
N ALA A 335 -16.26 3.71 14.34
CA ALA A 335 -15.76 5.05 14.03
C ALA A 335 -16.85 6.12 14.15
N GLY A 336 -18.09 5.82 13.74
CA GLY A 336 -19.24 6.73 13.74
C GLY A 336 -19.40 7.50 15.06
N TYR A 337 -19.38 6.78 16.19
CA TYR A 337 -19.48 7.37 17.53
C TYR A 337 -18.39 8.42 17.83
N SER A 338 -17.14 8.15 17.45
CA SER A 338 -16.01 9.08 17.66
C SER A 338 -16.16 10.39 16.86
N THR A 339 -16.77 10.32 15.68
CA THR A 339 -17.02 11.51 14.84
C THR A 339 -18.27 12.28 15.23
N GLN A 340 -19.28 11.63 15.80
CA GLN A 340 -20.58 12.26 16.08
C GLN A 340 -20.60 13.01 17.42
N TYR A 341 -19.81 12.56 18.40
CA TYR A 341 -19.59 13.24 19.69
C TYR A 341 -18.33 14.12 19.75
N GLY A 342 -17.58 14.23 18.64
CA GLY A 342 -16.46 15.14 18.52
C GLY A 342 -16.87 16.58 18.83
N TYR A 343 -16.47 17.07 20.01
CA TYR A 343 -16.89 18.35 20.57
C TYR A 343 -16.49 19.50 19.63
N LYS A 344 -17.40 19.91 18.75
CA LYS A 344 -17.24 21.11 17.90
C LYS A 344 -17.16 22.32 18.82
N LYS A 345 -15.94 22.68 19.21
CA LYS A 345 -15.60 23.98 19.81
C LYS A 345 -16.20 25.03 18.86
N ARG A 346 -17.32 25.65 19.26
CA ARG A 346 -17.89 26.80 18.53
C ARG A 346 -16.79 27.85 18.54
N ALA A 347 -16.14 28.05 17.40
CA ALA A 347 -15.26 29.20 17.22
C ALA A 347 -16.07 30.44 17.63
N PRO A 348 -15.54 31.34 18.47
CA PRO A 348 -16.24 32.56 18.81
C PRO A 348 -16.54 33.28 17.48
N ARG A 349 -17.82 33.44 17.18
CA ARG A 349 -18.29 34.08 15.96
C ARG A 349 -17.72 35.50 15.97
N ALA A 350 -16.66 35.73 15.19
CA ALA A 350 -16.09 37.05 15.02
C ALA A 350 -17.23 38.01 14.69
N ALA A 351 -17.36 39.07 15.48
CA ALA A 351 -18.46 40.02 15.34
C ALA A 351 -18.31 40.72 13.98
N GLN A 352 -19.06 40.24 12.97
CA GLN A 352 -19.22 40.93 11.71
C GLN A 352 -19.86 42.29 12.02
N ARG A 353 -19.02 43.33 12.07
CA ARG A 353 -19.47 44.72 11.99
C ARG A 353 -20.27 44.85 10.70
N SER A 354 -21.59 44.87 10.83
CA SER A 354 -22.51 45.14 9.73
C SER A 354 -22.23 46.54 9.20
N LYS A 355 -21.77 46.62 7.94
CA LYS A 355 -21.97 47.85 7.16
C LYS A 355 -23.47 47.97 6.90
N ALA A 356 -24.16 48.72 7.76
CA ALA A 356 -25.53 49.11 7.52
C ALA A 356 -25.55 50.17 6.41
N THR A 357 -25.94 49.77 5.21
CA THR A 357 -26.21 50.71 4.11
C THR A 357 -27.54 51.40 4.40
N ALA A 358 -27.49 52.55 5.05
CA ALA A 358 -28.66 53.40 5.26
C ALA A 358 -28.81 54.38 4.09
N THR A 359 -29.71 54.06 3.16
CA THR A 359 -30.07 54.93 2.03
C THR A 359 -31.05 56.00 2.52
N VAL A 360 -30.64 57.26 2.59
CA VAL A 360 -31.55 58.41 2.68
C VAL A 360 -31.09 59.46 1.68
N ALA A 361 -32.02 59.91 0.84
CA ALA A 361 -31.74 60.90 -0.19
C ALA A 361 -31.61 62.31 0.41
N ALA A 362 -30.65 63.08 -0.09
CA ALA A 362 -30.56 64.52 0.07
C ALA A 362 -30.24 65.16 -1.29
N VAL A 363 -30.82 66.33 -1.53
CA VAL A 363 -30.98 66.99 -2.83
C VAL A 363 -30.06 68.21 -2.89
N GLU A 364 -29.23 68.32 -3.96
CA GLU A 364 -28.68 69.58 -4.57
C GLU A 364 -27.81 70.51 -3.66
N ILE A 365 -26.78 71.28 -4.04
CA ILE A 365 -26.30 72.00 -5.26
C ILE A 365 -24.73 72.08 -5.22
N PRO A 366 -23.98 72.30 -6.33
CA PRO A 366 -22.50 72.15 -6.39
C PRO A 366 -21.64 73.43 -6.54
N ALA A 367 -20.32 73.33 -6.25
CA ALA A 367 -19.19 74.19 -6.70
C ALA A 367 -17.84 73.46 -6.41
N ALA A 368 -16.87 73.26 -7.34
CA ALA A 368 -15.87 74.21 -7.91
C ALA A 368 -14.80 74.66 -6.87
N THR A 369 -13.46 74.66 -7.03
CA THR A 369 -12.46 74.56 -8.15
C THR A 369 -11.06 74.19 -7.57
N PRO A 370 -10.06 73.67 -8.33
CA PRO A 370 -8.73 73.26 -7.79
C PRO A 370 -7.54 74.23 -8.03
N ALA A 371 -6.44 74.07 -7.26
CA ALA A 371 -5.07 74.57 -7.46
C ALA A 371 -4.12 73.80 -6.47
N ALA A 372 -2.93 73.28 -6.82
CA ALA A 372 -1.63 73.93 -7.07
C ALA A 372 -1.08 74.70 -5.83
N SER A 373 0.20 74.68 -5.42
CA SER A 373 1.45 73.95 -5.81
C SER A 373 2.63 74.41 -4.91
N VAL A 374 3.84 73.83 -5.06
CA VAL A 374 5.19 74.39 -4.70
C VAL A 374 5.81 74.08 -3.30
N ASP A 375 6.93 73.35 -3.36
CA ASP A 375 8.27 73.37 -2.71
C ASP A 375 8.53 73.65 -1.21
N GLU A 376 9.38 72.80 -0.60
CA GLU A 376 10.76 73.06 -0.09
C GLU A 376 11.44 71.66 0.15
N VAL A 377 12.65 71.25 -0.28
CA VAL A 377 14.03 71.79 -0.36
C VAL A 377 14.97 71.23 0.74
N VAL A 378 15.89 70.30 0.34
CA VAL A 378 17.34 70.15 0.71
C VAL A 378 17.71 69.83 2.20
N GLU A 379 18.79 69.15 2.66
CA GLU A 379 20.06 68.52 2.15
C GLU A 379 20.33 67.20 2.96
N HIS A 380 20.61 66.01 2.38
CA HIS A 380 21.93 65.34 2.15
C HIS A 380 22.55 64.51 3.34
N PRO A 381 23.61 63.67 3.17
CA PRO A 381 23.55 62.25 3.57
C PRO A 381 24.69 61.78 4.51
N LEU A 382 24.72 60.47 4.83
CA LEU A 382 25.91 59.75 5.33
C LEU A 382 25.92 58.28 4.89
N ASP A 383 27.07 57.61 5.08
CA ASP A 383 27.61 56.60 4.17
C ASP A 383 27.24 55.11 4.38
N THR A 384 27.68 54.33 3.39
CA THR A 384 27.69 52.86 3.15
C THR A 384 28.47 52.04 4.23
N PRO A 385 28.67 50.68 4.17
CA PRO A 385 28.44 49.73 3.06
C PRO A 385 27.91 48.30 3.34
N GLU A 386 27.63 47.64 2.21
CA GLU A 386 27.58 46.20 1.84
C GLU A 386 27.72 45.06 2.88
N ALA A 387 26.86 44.04 2.71
CA ALA A 387 27.25 42.63 2.83
C ALA A 387 26.49 41.77 1.80
N SER A 388 27.19 40.91 1.06
CA SER A 388 26.66 40.14 -0.08
C SER A 388 26.33 38.68 0.27
N ALA A 389 25.30 38.11 -0.39
CA ALA A 389 24.89 36.73 -0.21
C ALA A 389 25.33 35.84 -1.39
N PRO A 390 26.01 34.70 -1.16
CA PRO A 390 26.47 33.82 -2.24
C PRO A 390 25.36 32.89 -2.76
N LYS A 391 25.26 32.77 -4.09
CA LYS A 391 24.45 31.75 -4.78
C LYS A 391 25.27 30.47 -4.94
N VAL A 392 24.69 29.32 -4.57
CA VAL A 392 25.30 27.99 -4.80
C VAL A 392 24.75 27.38 -6.10
N THR A 393 25.66 27.01 -7.01
CA THR A 393 25.34 26.37 -8.30
C THR A 393 25.62 24.87 -8.23
N PHE A 394 24.64 24.04 -8.60
CA PHE A 394 24.80 22.59 -8.64
C PHE A 394 25.57 22.14 -9.89
N ILE A 395 26.68 21.41 -9.70
CA ILE A 395 27.44 20.75 -10.76
C ILE A 395 27.04 19.27 -10.84
N ARG A 396 26.85 18.75 -12.05
CA ARG A 396 26.45 17.36 -12.32
C ARG A 396 27.69 16.50 -12.64
N PRO A 397 27.87 15.31 -12.05
CA PRO A 397 29.06 14.48 -12.32
C PRO A 397 29.01 13.80 -13.69
N PRO A 398 30.16 13.53 -14.34
CA PRO A 398 30.24 12.88 -15.64
C PRO A 398 30.07 11.35 -15.55
N ARG A 399 29.64 10.73 -16.66
CA ARG A 399 29.62 9.27 -16.83
C ARG A 399 31.02 8.77 -17.16
N GLY A 400 31.57 7.88 -16.32
CA GLY A 400 32.71 7.04 -16.68
C GLY A 400 32.23 5.76 -17.37
N GLN A 401 32.79 5.47 -18.54
CA GLN A 401 32.97 4.09 -19.01
C GLN A 401 34.22 3.54 -18.33
N ASP A 402 34.23 2.28 -17.91
CA ASP A 402 35.18 1.34 -18.52
C ASP A 402 34.84 -0.13 -18.25
N ARG A 403 35.55 -1.00 -18.97
CA ARG A 403 35.31 -2.45 -19.09
C ARG A 403 35.96 -3.25 -17.95
N PHE A 404 35.32 -4.35 -17.54
CA PHE A 404 35.81 -5.73 -17.76
C PHE A 404 34.67 -6.74 -17.53
#